data_AF-A0AAN0LZ93-F1
#
_entry.id   AF-A0AAN0LZ93-F1
#
_cell.length_a   1.000
_cell.length_b   1.000
_cell.length_c   1.000
_cell.angle_alpha   90.00
_cell.angle_beta   90.00
_cell.angle_gamma   90.00
#
_symmetry.space_group_name_H-M   'P 1'
#
loop_
_entity.id
_entity.type
_entity.pdbx_description
1 polymer ?
#
loop_
_entity_poly.entity_id
_entity_poly.type
_entity_poly.pdbx_seq_one_letter_code
_entity_poly.pdbx_strand_id
1 'polypeptide(L)' 'MLKVGTYNIRLLADDGVDSWKYRSQYLMETLQNDAYDVIGLQEVTPKQYHDLAQIPGYRLVGQAREVDGLGEASPIFFS' A
#
# COMPACT_ATOMS: atom_id res chain seq x y z
N MET A 1 16.31 -10.57 13.22
CA MET A 1 16.87 -9.52 12.35
C MET A 1 15.68 -8.84 11.69
N LEU A 2 15.65 -7.50 11.65
CA LEU A 2 14.52 -6.77 11.08
C LEU A 2 14.56 -6.84 9.54
N LYS A 3 13.48 -7.30 8.90
CA LYS A 3 13.29 -7.28 7.45
C LYS A 3 12.52 -6.03 7.06
N VAL A 4 13.20 -5.13 6.35
CA VAL A 4 12.62 -3.86 5.89
C VAL A 4 12.59 -3.76 4.38
N GLY A 5 11.63 -3.01 3.85
CA GLY A 5 11.48 -2.82 2.41
C GLY A 5 10.92 -1.46 2.01
N THR A 6 10.88 -1.24 0.70
CA THR A 6 10.16 -0.15 0.08
C THR A 6 9.48 -0.64 -1.19
N TYR A 7 8.26 -0.18 -1.46
CA TYR A 7 7.56 -0.52 -2.69
C TYR A 7 6.61 0.60 -3.14
N ASN A 8 6.86 1.18 -4.31
CA ASN A 8 5.90 2.04 -4.97
C ASN A 8 4.84 1.16 -5.66
N ILE A 9 3.58 1.30 -5.23
CA ILE A 9 2.49 0.42 -5.67
C ILE A 9 1.68 0.97 -6.85
N ARG A 10 2.10 2.14 -7.35
CA ARG A 10 1.49 2.91 -8.44
C ARG A 10 0.06 3.38 -8.11
N LEU A 11 -0.19 4.69 -8.27
CA LEU A 11 -1.52 5.26 -8.00
C LEU A 11 -2.60 4.71 -8.96
N LEU A 12 -3.85 5.12 -8.73
CA LEU A 12 -5.00 4.84 -9.59
C LEU A 12 -4.95 5.65 -10.90
N ALA A 13 -3.98 5.36 -11.77
CA ALA A 13 -3.78 6.05 -13.05
C ALA A 13 -3.86 5.13 -14.28
N ASP A 14 -3.80 3.81 -14.07
CA ASP A 14 -3.68 2.85 -15.17
C ASP A 14 -5.03 2.11 -15.39
N ASP A 15 -5.32 1.81 -16.65
CA ASP A 15 -6.54 1.14 -17.11
C ASP A 15 -6.30 -0.32 -17.52
N GLY A 16 -7.38 -1.03 -17.84
CA GLY A 16 -7.30 -2.39 -18.36
C GLY A 16 -6.68 -3.35 -17.35
N VAL A 17 -5.80 -4.23 -17.84
CA VAL A 17 -5.16 -5.30 -17.04
C VAL A 17 -4.23 -4.76 -15.95
N ASP A 18 -3.71 -3.55 -16.14
CA ASP A 18 -2.83 -2.87 -15.17
C ASP A 18 -3.61 -1.99 -14.19
N SER A 19 -4.94 -1.99 -14.26
CA SER A 19 -5.74 -1.25 -13.28
C SER A 19 -5.60 -1.85 -11.88
N TRP A 20 -5.70 -0.99 -10.86
CA TRP A 20 -5.58 -1.40 -9.45
C TRP A 20 -6.49 -2.57 -9.08
N LYS A 21 -7.69 -2.64 -9.66
CA LYS A 21 -8.64 -3.73 -9.45
C LYS A 21 -8.02 -5.12 -9.67
N TYR A 22 -7.10 -5.24 -10.62
CA TYR A 22 -6.44 -6.51 -10.94
C TYR A 22 -5.11 -6.68 -10.22
N ARG A 23 -4.41 -5.57 -9.92
CA ARG A 23 -3.10 -5.61 -9.24
C ARG A 23 -3.19 -5.73 -7.72
N SER A 24 -4.26 -5.25 -7.09
CA SER A 24 -4.37 -5.14 -5.63
C SER A 24 -4.24 -6.48 -4.93
N GLN A 25 -4.89 -7.53 -5.45
CA GLN A 25 -4.83 -8.87 -4.88
C GLN A 25 -3.39 -9.41 -4.90
N TYR A 26 -2.70 -9.32 -6.03
CA TYR A 26 -1.32 -9.80 -6.17
C TYR A 26 -0.34 -9.07 -5.23
N LEU A 27 -0.52 -7.75 -5.08
CA LEU A 27 0.24 -6.96 -4.12
C LEU A 27 0.01 -7.43 -2.68
N MET A 28 -1.24 -7.64 -2.27
CA MET A 28 -1.58 -8.10 -0.92
C MET A 28 -0.96 -9.46 -0.62
N GLU A 29 -1.05 -10.40 -1.57
CA GLU A 29 -0.42 -11.73 -1.46
C GLU A 29 1.11 -11.60 -1.34
N THR A 30 1.74 -10.72 -2.12
CA THR A 30 3.18 -10.47 -2.06
C THR A 30 3.60 -9.92 -0.70
N LEU A 31 2.90 -8.91 -0.17
CA LEU A 31 3.19 -8.32 1.15
C LEU A 31 3.06 -9.37 2.29
N GLN A 32 2.07 -10.27 2.21
CA GLN A 32 1.91 -11.34 3.18
C GLN A 32 3.00 -12.42 3.07
N ASN A 33 3.32 -12.85 1.84
CA ASN A 33 4.31 -13.89 1.58
C ASN A 33 5.74 -13.44 1.90
N ASP A 34 6.08 -12.18 1.59
CA ASP A 34 7.40 -11.64 1.88
C ASP A 34 7.61 -11.38 3.38
N ALA A 35 6.53 -11.24 4.17
CA ALA A 35 6.59 -11.09 5.62
C ALA A 35 7.60 -10.01 6.07
N TYR A 36 7.48 -8.79 5.52
CA TYR A 36 8.27 -7.64 6.00
C TYR A 36 7.85 -7.27 7.42
N ASP A 37 8.81 -6.99 8.30
CA ASP A 37 8.49 -6.41 9.61
C ASP A 37 8.00 -4.97 9.44
N VAL A 38 8.64 -4.22 8.52
CA VAL A 38 8.29 -2.83 8.17
C VAL A 38 8.53 -2.58 6.68
N ILE A 39 7.55 -2.04 5.96
CA ILE A 39 7.70 -1.62 4.56
C ILE A 39 7.09 -0.24 4.33
N GLY A 40 7.84 0.63 3.65
CA GLY A 40 7.32 1.90 3.17
C GLY A 40 6.65 1.74 1.81
N LEU A 41 5.43 2.26 1.67
CA LEU A 41 4.71 2.29 0.40
C LEU A 41 4.66 3.71 -0.16
N GLN A 42 4.56 3.85 -1.49
CA GLN A 42 4.42 5.13 -2.19
C GLN A 42 3.27 5.09 -3.19
N GLU A 43 2.78 6.28 -3.58
CA GLU A 43 1.64 6.47 -4.49
C GLU A 43 0.30 5.93 -3.98
N VAL A 44 0.15 5.78 -2.65
CA VAL A 44 -1.05 5.19 -2.06
C VAL A 44 -2.19 6.20 -2.00
N THR A 45 -3.18 6.07 -2.87
CA THR A 45 -4.42 6.87 -2.82
C THR A 45 -5.33 6.46 -1.64
N PRO A 46 -6.35 7.26 -1.26
CA PRO A 46 -7.24 6.92 -0.14
C PRO A 46 -7.96 5.56 -0.29
N LYS A 47 -8.35 5.20 -1.52
CA LYS A 47 -8.93 3.89 -1.80
C LYS A 47 -7.92 2.76 -1.58
N GLN A 48 -6.70 2.91 -2.09
CA GLN A 48 -5.65 1.90 -1.91
C GLN A 48 -5.27 1.74 -0.44
N TYR A 49 -5.24 2.85 0.31
CA TYR A 49 -5.02 2.83 1.75
C TYR A 49 -6.08 1.99 2.46
N HIS A 50 -7.36 2.19 2.11
CA HIS A 50 -8.46 1.42 2.69
C HIS A 50 -8.35 -0.07 2.38
N ASP A 51 -7.99 -0.42 1.14
CA ASP A 51 -7.78 -1.80 0.70
C ASP A 51 -6.63 -2.45 1.49
N LEU A 52 -5.48 -1.78 1.62
CA LEU A 52 -4.32 -2.26 2.37
C LEU A 52 -4.60 -2.42 3.87
N ALA A 53 -5.42 -1.55 4.45
CA ALA A 53 -5.81 -1.61 5.86
C ALA A 53 -6.64 -2.85 6.21
N GLN A 54 -7.15 -3.60 5.22
CA GLN A 54 -7.87 -4.86 5.43
C GLN A 54 -6.94 -6.07 5.57
N ILE A 55 -5.64 -5.95 5.25
CA ILE A 55 -4.70 -7.07 5.31
C ILE A 55 -4.48 -7.47 6.79
N PRO A 56 -4.85 -8.70 7.19
CA PRO A 56 -4.70 -9.13 8.58
C PRO A 56 -3.24 -9.23 9.01
N GLY A 57 -2.98 -8.93 10.28
CA GLY A 57 -1.65 -9.05 10.89
C GLY A 57 -0.72 -7.87 10.63
N TYR A 58 -1.18 -6.84 9.92
CA TYR A 58 -0.42 -5.61 9.69
C TYR A 58 -1.20 -4.38 10.13
N ARG A 59 -0.47 -3.33 10.45
CA ARG A 59 -0.93 -1.97 10.72
C ARG A 59 -0.37 -1.03 9.65
N LEU A 60 -1.13 0.00 9.34
CA LEU A 60 -0.78 1.02 8.35
C LEU A 60 -0.84 2.40 9.02
N VAL A 61 0.20 3.22 8.83
CA VAL A 61 0.23 4.60 9.31
C VAL A 61 0.76 5.52 8.22
N GLY A 62 0.12 6.67 8.05
CA GLY A 62 0.49 7.69 7.07
C GLY A 62 -0.72 8.48 6.66
N GLN A 63 -0.52 9.76 6.35
CA GLN A 63 -1.58 10.63 5.86
C GLN A 63 -1.34 10.93 4.37
N ALA A 64 -2.43 11.18 3.66
CA ALA A 64 -2.35 11.71 2.31
C ALA A 64 -1.63 13.07 2.32
N ARG A 65 -0.95 13.39 1.23
CA ARG A 65 -0.10 14.60 1.17
C ARG A 65 -0.88 15.90 1.17
N GLU A 66 -2.15 15.88 0.76
CA GLU A 66 -2.98 17.07 0.68
C GLU A 66 -3.75 17.29 2.01
N VAL A 67 -3.98 18.56 2.34
CA VAL A 67 -4.56 18.98 3.64
C VAL A 67 -6.00 18.49 3.84
N ASP A 68 -6.73 18.24 2.76
CA ASP A 68 -8.09 17.72 2.75
C ASP A 68 -8.16 16.19 2.89
N GLY A 69 -7.01 15.52 3.06
CA GLY A 69 -6.94 14.07 3.13
C GLY A 69 -7.04 13.38 1.76
N LEU A 70 -6.92 14.13 0.66
CA LEU A 70 -6.84 13.62 -0.70
C LEU A 70 -5.39 13.49 -1.19
N GLY A 71 -5.24 13.01 -2.41
CA GLY A 71 -3.94 12.75 -3.03
C GLY A 71 -3.30 11.46 -2.52
N GLU A 72 -2.06 11.24 -2.95
CA GLU A 72 -1.30 10.06 -2.54
C GLU A 72 -0.63 10.24 -1.18
N ALA A 73 -0.44 9.12 -0.49
CA ALA A 73 0.31 9.02 0.76
C ALA A 73 1.62 8.25 0.55
N SER A 74 2.52 8.38 1.52
CA SER A 74 3.70 7.52 1.67
C SER A 74 3.63 6.75 3.00
N PRO A 75 2.69 5.81 3.17
CA PRO A 75 2.45 5.19 4.45
C PRO A 75 3.49 4.11 4.77
N ILE A 76 3.65 3.84 6.06
CA ILE A 76 4.43 2.74 6.61
C ILE A 76 3.48 1.61 7.01
N PHE A 77 3.80 0.41 6.55
CA PHE A 77 3.05 -0.82 6.81
C PHE A 77 3.93 -1.78 7.63
N PHE A 78 3.41 -2.30 8.74
CA PHE A 78 4.21 -3.03 9.73
C PHE A 78 3.38 -4.06 10.51
N SER A 79 3.97 -5.20 10.88
CA SER A 79 3.31 -6.24 11.68
C SER A 79 3.50 -6.04 13.20
#